data_AF-A0A963BHC8-F1
#
_entry.id   AF-A0A963BHC8-F1
#
_cell.length_a   1.000
_cell.length_b   1.000
_cell.length_c   1.000
_cell.angle_alpha   90.00
_cell.angle_beta   90.00
_cell.angle_gamma   90.00
#
_symmetry.space_group_name_H-M   'P 1'
#
loop_
_entity.id
_entity.type
_entity.pdbx_description
1 polymer ?
#
loop_
_entity_poly.entity_id
_entity_poly.type
_entity_poly.pdbx_seq_one_letter_code
_entity_poly.pdbx_strand_id
1 'polypeptide(L)' 'HPLGATGAIRTATLLHGLRREGRRYGMVTMCIGTGMGAAGVFENLP' A
#
# COMPACT_ATOMS: atom_id res chain seq x y z
N HIS A 1 -2.56 -8.74 -13.02
CA HIS A 1 -3.67 -8.46 -12.09
C HIS A 1 -4.15 -9.77 -11.47
N PRO A 2 -3.45 -10.30 -10.45
CA PRO A 2 -4.04 -11.25 -9.51
C PRO A 2 -4.93 -10.44 -8.55
N LEU A 3 -6.24 -10.36 -8.84
CA LEU A 3 -7.20 -9.45 -8.20
C LEU A 3 -7.04 -9.40 -6.66
N GLY A 4 -6.99 -10.56 -5.99
CA GLY A 4 -6.87 -10.62 -4.52
C GLY A 4 -5.48 -10.26 -3.96
N ALA A 5 -4.40 -10.43 -4.72
CA ALA A 5 -3.03 -10.21 -4.22
C ALA A 5 -2.51 -8.78 -4.45
N THR A 6 -3.22 -7.97 -5.24
CA THR A 6 -2.74 -6.63 -5.65
C THR A 6 -2.54 -5.69 -4.46
N GLY A 7 -3.41 -5.73 -3.45
CA GLY A 7 -3.27 -4.94 -2.22
C GLY A 7 -2.00 -5.28 -1.45
N ALA A 8 -1.71 -6.56 -1.29
CA ALA A 8 -0.51 -7.03 -0.60
C ALA A 8 0.77 -6.63 -1.36
N ILE A 9 0.78 -6.79 -2.69
CA ILE A 9 1.93 -6.41 -3.53
C ILE A 9 2.22 -4.91 -3.40
N ARG A 10 1.20 -4.05 -3.50
CA ARG A 10 1.38 -2.60 -3.37
C ARG A 10 1.83 -2.19 -1.99
N THR A 11 1.30 -2.83 -0.95
CA THR A 11 1.72 -2.61 0.44
C THR A 11 3.18 -3.01 0.64
N ALA A 12 3.61 -4.17 0.12
CA ALA A 12 5.00 -4.61 0.19
C ALA A 12 5.96 -3.64 -0.53
N THR A 13 5.57 -3.15 -1.72
CA THR A 13 6.34 -2.12 -2.44
C THR A 13 6.44 -0.82 -1.63
N LEU A 14 5.32 -0.35 -1.05
CA LEU A 14 5.28 0.85 -0.22
C LEU A 14 6.24 0.72 0.97
N LEU A 15 6.11 -0.34 1.77
CA LEU A 15 6.92 -0.55 2.97
C LEU A 15 8.42 -0.65 2.64
N HIS A 16 8.76 -1.33 1.54
CA HIS A 16 10.14 -1.39 1.09
C HIS A 16 10.68 -0.01 0.68
N GLY A 17 9.88 0.78 -0.04
CA GLY A 17 10.21 2.16 -0.40
C GLY A 17 10.39 3.08 0.82
N LEU A 18 9.47 3.02 1.79
CA LEU A 18 9.54 3.81 3.02
C LEU A 18 10.83 3.53 3.80
N ARG A 19 11.22 2.26 3.94
CA ARG A 19 12.48 1.86 4.58
C ARG A 19 13.70 2.38 3.83
N ARG A 20 13.72 2.24 2.50
CA ARG A 20 14.84 2.68 1.66
C ARG A 20 15.02 4.20 1.67
N GLU A 21 13.93 4.95 1.72
CA GLU A 21 13.92 6.41 1.62
C GLU A 21 13.89 7.10 2.99
N GLY A 22 13.89 6.34 4.10
CA GLY A 22 13.82 6.89 5.46
C GLY A 22 12.53 7.68 5.71
N ARG A 23 11.44 7.35 5.01
CA ARG A 23 10.15 8.04 5.15
C ARG A 23 9.34 7.41 6.26
N ARG A 24 8.62 8.25 7.02
CA ARG A 24 7.84 7.83 8.18
C ARG A 24 6.46 7.29 7.80
N TYR A 25 5.77 7.93 6.87
CA TYR A 25 4.40 7.56 6.50
C TYR A 25 4.27 7.30 5.00
N GLY A 26 3.42 6.35 4.66
CA GLY A 26 3.01 6.08 3.29
C GLY A 26 1.55 5.66 3.22
N MET A 27 0.95 5.84 2.05
CA MET A 27 -0.44 5.45 1.80
C MET A 27 -0.49 4.53 0.58
N VAL A 28 -1.32 3.50 0.67
CA VAL A 28 -1.81 2.75 -0.49
C VAL A 28 -3.29 3.05 -0.67
N THR A 29 -3.72 3.21 -1.92
CA THR A 29 -5.13 3.35 -2.28
C THR A 29 -5.41 2.60 -3.58
N MET A 30 -6.60 2.05 -3.71
CA MET A 30 -7.01 1.30 -4.88
C MET A 30 -8.53 1.30 -5.08
N CYS A 31 -8.94 1.33 -6.34
CA CYS A 31 -10.32 1.09 -6.73
C CYS A 31 -10.67 -0.40 -6.58
N ILE A 32 -11.93 -0.66 -6.26
CA ILE A 32 -12.53 -1.98 -6.23
C ILE A 32 -13.70 -1.97 -7.22
N GLY A 33 -14.01 -3.13 -7.82
CA GLY A 33 -15.19 -3.27 -8.70
C GLY A 33 -16.48 -2.80 -8.02
N THR A 34 -17.52 -2.55 -8.81
CA THR A 34 -18.83 -2.08 -8.32
C THR A 34 -18.82 -0.72 -7.60
N GLY A 35 -17.82 0.13 -7.86
CA GLY A 35 -17.78 1.51 -7.36
C GLY A 35 -17.24 1.68 -5.95
N MET A 36 -16.54 0.68 -5.41
CA MET A 36 -15.93 0.74 -4.08
C MET A 36 -14.44 1.15 -4.15
N GLY A 37 -13.85 1.43 -3.00
CA GLY A 37 -12.41 1.70 -2.87
C GLY A 37 -11.89 1.32 -1.49
N ALA A 38 -10.59 1.08 -1.39
CA ALA A 38 -9.91 0.86 -0.14
C ALA A 38 -8.63 1.71 -0.06
N ALA A 39 -8.35 2.23 1.13
CA ALA A 39 -7.12 2.96 1.43
C ALA A 39 -6.54 2.47 2.75
N GLY A 40 -5.21 2.44 2.83
CA GLY A 40 -4.46 2.07 4.02
C GLY A 40 -3.28 3.00 4.21
N VAL A 41 -3.09 3.49 5.43
CA VAL A 41 -1.95 4.32 5.82
C VAL A 41 -1.02 3.48 6.69
N PHE A 42 0.27 3.53 6.38
CA PHE A 42 1.31 2.77 7.05
C PHE A 42 2.34 3.71 7.65
N GLU A 43 2.75 3.42 8.89
CA GLU A 43 3.91 4.04 9.54
C GLU A 43 5.10 3.08 9.45
N ASN A 44 6.24 3.59 9.01
CA ASN A 44 7.51 2.89 9.06
C ASN A 44 8.06 3.00 10.48
N LEU A 45 7.89 1.93 11.24
CA LEU A 45 8.42 1.83 12.59
C LEU A 45 9.96 1.78 12.55
N PRO A 46 10.64 2.44 13.50
CA PRO A 46 12.10 2.43 13.60
C PRO A 46 12.66 1.04 13.93
#